data_AF-A0A1V5X7D5-F1
#
_entry.id   AF-A0A1V5X7D5-F1
#
_cell.length_a   1.000
_cell.length_b   1.000
_cell.length_c   1.000
_cell.angle_alpha   90.00
_cell.angle_beta   90.00
_cell.angle_gamma   90.00
#
_symmetry.space_group_name_H-M   'P 1'
#
loop_
_entity.id
_entity.type
_entity.pdbx_description
1 polymer ?
#
loop_
_entity_poly.entity_id
_entity_poly.type
_entity_poly.pdbx_seq_one_letter_code
_entity_poly.pdbx_strand_id
1 'polypeptide(L)'
;MKRSLAHAIASQPVDPVHRALVRARRARKKGQARHEVHALREACAHEEWDATLWTMLGAACMRQQRWDEAAAALRHALWLRERTDEPKRAMVTRKLLGLAQRGAGVSTTLPFRR
;
A
#
# COMPACT_ATOMS: atom_id res chain seq x y z
N MET A 1 19.72 5.18 19.44
CA MET A 1 20.07 6.29 18.53
C MET A 1 18.79 6.99 18.14
N LYS A 2 18.64 8.24 18.61
CA LYS A 2 17.41 9.01 18.61
C LYS A 2 17.29 9.69 17.24
N ARG A 3 16.21 9.43 16.49
CA ARG A 3 15.90 10.15 15.25
C ARG A 3 15.53 11.59 15.64
N SER A 4 16.55 12.44 15.72
CA SER A 4 16.46 13.84 16.10
C SER A 4 15.84 14.67 14.98
N LEU A 5 14.70 15.27 15.29
CA LEU A 5 14.27 16.64 14.97
C LEU A 5 15.14 17.44 13.96
N ALA A 6 15.15 17.01 12.70
CA ALA A 6 15.65 17.82 11.58
C ALA A 6 14.58 17.94 10.49
N HIS A 7 13.31 18.09 10.90
CA HIS A 7 12.21 18.51 10.03
C HIS A 7 12.31 20.02 9.72
N ALA A 8 13.54 20.47 9.45
CA ALA A 8 13.89 21.82 9.07
C ALA A 8 13.18 22.14 7.76
N ILE A 9 12.02 22.80 7.91
CA ILE A 9 11.65 24.03 7.23
C ILE A 9 12.66 24.41 6.13
N ALA A 10 12.56 23.76 4.99
CA ALA A 10 13.30 24.08 3.80
C ALA A 10 12.34 23.84 2.63
N SER A 11 11.73 24.93 2.18
CA SER A 11 11.23 25.15 0.81
C SER A 11 10.76 23.88 0.06
N GLN A 12 9.54 23.40 0.33
CA GLN A 12 9.04 22.24 -0.38
C GLN A 12 8.23 22.67 -1.61
N PRO A 13 8.68 22.38 -2.86
CA PRO A 13 7.70 22.05 -3.90
C PRO A 13 6.86 20.90 -3.34
N VAL A 14 5.53 21.09 -3.23
CA VAL A 14 4.59 20.16 -2.57
C VAL A 14 5.05 18.71 -2.72
N ASP A 15 5.44 18.10 -1.59
CA ASP A 15 5.97 16.73 -1.53
C ASP A 15 5.18 15.81 -2.49
N PRO A 16 5.87 15.15 -3.44
CA PRO A 16 5.20 14.40 -4.49
C PRO A 16 4.35 13.25 -3.94
N VAL A 17 4.75 12.66 -2.81
CA VAL A 17 4.01 11.64 -2.06
C VAL A 17 2.77 12.27 -1.45
N HIS A 18 2.90 13.42 -0.80
CA HIS A 18 1.76 14.14 -0.22
C HIS A 18 0.70 14.46 -1.28
N ARG A 19 1.13 14.97 -2.44
CA ARG A 19 0.23 15.28 -3.57
C ARG A 19 -0.46 14.02 -4.10
N ALA A 20 0.27 12.90 -4.20
CA ALA A 20 -0.28 11.62 -4.61
C ALA A 20 -1.30 11.08 -3.59
N LEU A 21 -1.01 11.17 -2.29
CA LEU A 21 -1.92 10.77 -1.21
C LEU A 21 -3.21 11.60 -1.17
N VAL A 22 -3.12 12.92 -1.39
CA VAL A 22 -4.30 13.79 -1.46
C VAL A 22 -5.19 13.37 -2.64
N ARG A 23 -4.59 13.07 -3.81
CA ARG A 23 -5.34 12.55 -4.97
C ARG A 23 -5.97 11.20 -4.68
N ALA A 24 -5.24 10.26 -4.08
CA ALA A 24 -5.77 8.96 -3.68
C ALA A 24 -6.97 9.09 -2.73
N ARG A 25 -6.87 9.95 -1.71
CA ARG A 25 -7.96 10.21 -0.76
C ARG A 25 -9.20 10.82 -1.42
N ARG A 26 -9.00 11.78 -2.33
CA ARG A 26 -10.09 12.38 -3.11
C ARG A 26 -10.76 11.35 -4.02
N ALA A 27 -9.97 10.54 -4.72
CA ALA A 27 -10.46 9.46 -5.59
C ALA A 27 -11.27 8.44 -4.77
N ARG A 28 -10.79 8.04 -3.59
CA ARG A 28 -11.50 7.16 -2.66
C ARG A 28 -12.86 7.73 -2.26
N LYS A 29 -12.92 9.01 -1.86
CA LYS A 29 -14.16 9.68 -1.47
C LYS A 29 -15.18 9.73 -2.61
N LYS A 30 -14.71 9.84 -3.86
CA LYS A 30 -15.53 9.84 -5.07
C LYS A 30 -15.89 8.43 -5.59
N GLY A 31 -15.45 7.36 -4.92
CA GLY A 31 -15.63 5.98 -5.40
C GLY A 31 -14.78 5.62 -6.63
N GLN A 32 -13.82 6.47 -7.02
CA GLN A 32 -12.95 6.29 -8.18
C GLN A 32 -11.79 5.34 -7.84
N ALA A 33 -12.10 4.07 -7.65
CA ALA A 33 -11.13 3.09 -7.11
C ALA A 33 -9.89 2.89 -8.00
N ARG A 34 -10.03 3.00 -9.34
CA ARG A 34 -8.89 2.93 -10.28
C ARG A 34 -7.91 4.08 -10.08
N HIS A 35 -8.42 5.31 -10.01
CA HIS A 35 -7.60 6.50 -9.76
C HIS A 35 -6.93 6.49 -8.39
N GLU A 36 -7.60 5.92 -7.39
CA GLU A 36 -7.01 5.74 -6.07
C GLU A 36 -5.78 4.83 -6.11
N VAL A 37 -5.89 3.65 -6.75
CA VAL A 37 -4.75 2.74 -6.88
C VAL A 37 -3.62 3.35 -7.70
N HIS A 38 -3.93 4.07 -8.77
CA HIS A 38 -2.92 4.77 -9.56
C HIS A 38 -2.14 5.78 -8.70
N ALA A 39 -2.85 6.64 -7.96
CA ALA A 39 -2.23 7.64 -7.11
C ALA A 39 -1.42 7.01 -5.95
N LEU A 40 -1.88 5.89 -5.39
CA LEU A 40 -1.12 5.16 -4.37
C LEU A 40 0.13 4.49 -4.94
N ARG A 41 0.10 3.99 -6.18
CA ARG A 41 1.29 3.48 -6.86
C ARG A 41 2.32 4.57 -7.10
N GLU A 42 1.90 5.75 -7.54
CA GLU A 42 2.78 6.91 -7.68
C GLU A 42 3.42 7.28 -6.34
N ALA A 43 2.65 7.27 -5.23
CA ALA A 43 3.19 7.51 -3.90
C ALA A 43 4.25 6.47 -3.51
N CYS A 44 4.00 5.18 -3.76
CA CYS A 44 4.96 4.10 -3.50
C CYS A 44 6.22 4.20 -4.37
N ALA A 45 6.10 4.72 -5.61
CA ALA A 45 7.24 4.92 -6.50
C ALA A 45 8.13 6.09 -6.06
N HIS A 46 7.57 7.08 -5.37
CA HIS A 46 8.34 8.16 -4.76
C HIS A 46 9.01 7.73 -3.45
N GLU A 47 8.31 6.94 -2.62
CA GLU A 47 8.82 6.44 -1.34
C GLU A 47 8.65 4.93 -1.24
N GLU A 48 9.65 4.21 -1.74
CA GLU A 48 9.63 2.74 -1.80
C GLU A 48 9.76 2.10 -0.41
N TRP A 49 10.32 2.80 0.56
CA TRP A 49 10.63 2.28 1.90
C TRP A 49 9.50 2.50 2.93
N ASP A 50 8.42 3.20 2.58
CA ASP A 50 7.29 3.40 3.50
C ASP A 50 6.28 2.25 3.42
N ALA A 51 6.35 1.35 4.40
CA ALA A 51 5.43 0.22 4.54
C ALA A 51 3.95 0.63 4.64
N THR A 52 3.67 1.86 5.07
CA THR A 52 2.31 2.39 5.17
C THR A 52 1.71 2.59 3.80
N LEU A 53 2.45 3.15 2.84
CA LEU A 53 2.01 3.37 1.46
C LEU A 53 1.67 2.04 0.79
N TRP A 54 2.54 1.04 0.94
CA TRP A 54 2.32 -0.31 0.43
C TRP A 54 1.08 -0.99 1.06
N THR A 55 0.84 -0.76 2.36
CA THR A 55 -0.36 -1.27 3.03
C THR A 55 -1.63 -0.60 2.50
N MET A 56 -1.59 0.73 2.26
CA MET A 56 -2.71 1.47 1.67
C MET A 56 -3.01 1.01 0.25
N LEU A 57 -1.98 0.81 -0.56
CA LEU A 57 -2.10 0.26 -1.91
C LEU A 57 -2.77 -1.12 -1.88
N GLY A 58 -2.30 -2.01 -1.00
CA GLY A 58 -2.88 -3.34 -0.81
C GLY A 58 -4.37 -3.28 -0.46
N ALA A 59 -4.76 -2.45 0.51
CA ALA A 59 -6.14 -2.26 0.90
C ALA A 59 -7.03 -1.67 -0.23
N ALA A 60 -6.46 -0.79 -1.07
CA ALA A 60 -7.16 -0.24 -2.23
C ALA A 60 -7.34 -1.30 -3.34
N CYS A 61 -6.38 -2.19 -3.53
CA CYS A 61 -6.50 -3.32 -4.45
C CYS A 61 -7.53 -4.34 -3.97
N MET A 62 -7.57 -4.67 -2.67
CA MET A 62 -8.56 -5.59 -2.10
C MET A 62 -10.00 -5.11 -2.34
N ARG A 63 -10.27 -3.81 -2.17
CA ARG A 63 -11.60 -3.23 -2.45
C ARG A 63 -12.01 -3.33 -3.92
N GLN A 64 -11.05 -3.47 -4.83
CA GLN A 64 -11.29 -3.67 -6.26
C GLN A 64 -11.24 -5.15 -6.65
N GLN A 65 -11.18 -6.08 -5.68
CA GLN A 65 -11.02 -7.51 -5.93
C GLN A 65 -9.77 -7.87 -6.75
N ARG A 66 -8.77 -6.98 -6.76
CA ARG A 66 -7.46 -7.21 -7.40
C ARG A 66 -6.56 -7.93 -6.39
N TRP A 67 -6.89 -9.18 -6.12
CA TRP A 67 -6.34 -9.94 -5.01
C TRP A 67 -4.83 -10.21 -5.14
N ASP A 68 -4.35 -10.52 -6.35
CA ASP A 68 -2.93 -10.80 -6.59
C ASP A 68 -2.07 -9.56 -6.34
N GLU A 69 -2.51 -8.41 -6.82
CA GLU A 69 -1.84 -7.13 -6.60
C GLU A 69 -1.88 -6.69 -5.14
N ALA A 70 -3.02 -6.94 -4.47
CA ALA A 70 -3.12 -6.71 -3.05
C ALA A 70 -2.11 -7.57 -2.28
N ALA A 71 -2.00 -8.85 -2.60
CA ALA A 71 -1.06 -9.76 -1.97
C ALA A 71 0.40 -9.33 -2.22
N ALA A 72 0.72 -8.91 -3.44
CA ALA A 72 2.05 -8.39 -3.78
C ALA A 72 2.42 -7.15 -2.94
N ALA A 73 1.54 -6.15 -2.89
CA ALA A 73 1.77 -4.91 -2.12
C ALA A 73 1.87 -5.19 -0.62
N LEU A 74 0.99 -6.05 -0.07
CA LEU A 74 0.99 -6.39 1.36
C LEU A 74 2.21 -7.23 1.76
N ARG A 75 2.73 -8.08 0.87
CA ARG A 75 3.97 -8.82 1.10
C ARG A 75 5.16 -7.87 1.22
N HIS A 76 5.25 -6.87 0.35
CA HIS A 76 6.30 -5.86 0.42
C HIS A 76 6.19 -5.01 1.70
N ALA A 77 4.98 -4.59 2.07
CA ALA A 77 4.73 -3.89 3.32
C ALA A 77 5.12 -4.72 4.57
N LEU A 78 4.87 -6.04 4.54
CA LEU A 78 5.22 -6.93 5.65
C LEU A 78 6.74 -7.05 5.79
N TRP A 79 7.44 -7.25 4.67
CA TRP A 79 8.90 -7.32 4.64
C TRP A 79 9.55 -6.05 5.22
N LEU A 80 9.02 -4.86 4.87
CA LEU A 80 9.48 -3.60 5.44
C LEU A 80 9.23 -3.51 6.95
N ARG A 81 8.04 -3.91 7.43
CA ARG A 81 7.65 -3.84 8.86
C ARG A 81 8.42 -4.81 9.75
N GLU A 82 8.78 -5.97 9.21
CA GLU A 82 9.63 -6.95 9.91
C GLU A 82 11.06 -6.42 10.07
N ARG A 83 11.52 -5.56 9.17
CA ARG A 83 12.83 -4.89 9.25
C ARG A 83 12.85 -3.66 10.14
N THR A 84 11.73 -2.94 10.25
CA THR A 84 11.63 -1.73 11.08
C THR A 84 11.24 -2.02 12.53
N ASP A 85 11.15 -3.31 12.92
CA ASP A 85 10.75 -3.78 14.25
C ASP A 85 9.40 -3.18 14.70
N GLU A 86 8.40 -3.19 13.81
CA GLU A 86 7.04 -2.73 14.08
C GLU A 86 6.05 -3.91 14.23
N PRO A 87 6.15 -4.75 15.28
CA PRO A 87 5.48 -6.05 15.35
C PRO A 87 3.95 -5.97 15.31
N LYS A 88 3.37 -4.93 15.95
CA LYS A 88 1.91 -4.71 15.95
C LYS A 88 1.39 -4.42 14.54
N ARG A 89 2.13 -3.63 13.76
CA ARG A 89 1.76 -3.28 12.39
C ARG A 89 2.05 -4.43 11.43
N ALA A 90 3.13 -5.17 11.63
CA ALA A 90 3.41 -6.40 10.87
C ALA A 90 2.28 -7.41 11.02
N MET A 91 1.75 -7.61 12.24
CA MET A 91 0.59 -8.48 12.49
C MET A 91 -0.65 -8.07 11.67
N VAL A 92 -0.98 -6.76 11.65
CA VAL A 92 -2.10 -6.25 10.84
C VAL A 92 -1.86 -6.51 9.35
N THR A 93 -0.67 -6.22 8.84
CA THR A 93 -0.32 -6.48 7.43
C THR A 93 -0.42 -7.96 7.09
N ARG A 94 0.06 -8.84 7.98
CA ARG A 94 -0.03 -10.29 7.82
C ARG A 94 -1.48 -10.77 7.75
N LYS A 95 -2.36 -10.21 8.59
CA LYS A 95 -3.80 -10.49 8.54
C LYS A 95 -4.42 -10.06 7.21
N LEU A 96 -4.08 -8.86 6.73
CA LEU A 96 -4.54 -8.36 5.44
C LEU A 96 -4.02 -9.23 4.28
N LEU A 97 -2.76 -9.64 4.33
CA LEU A 97 -2.15 -10.52 3.32
C LEU A 97 -2.89 -11.85 3.24
N GLY A 98 -3.19 -12.47 4.39
CA GLY A 98 -3.97 -13.71 4.43
C GLY A 98 -5.42 -13.55 3.93
N LEU A 99 -6.02 -12.36 4.05
CA LEU A 99 -7.31 -12.06 3.43
C LEU A 99 -7.19 -11.92 1.91
N ALA A 100 -6.15 -11.24 1.43
CA ALA A 100 -5.88 -11.09 0.00
C ALA A 100 -5.60 -12.43 -0.68
N GLN A 101 -4.81 -13.31 -0.04
CA GLN A 101 -4.51 -14.65 -0.55
C GLN A 101 -5.76 -15.55 -0.60
N ARG A 102 -6.63 -15.47 0.40
CA ARG A 102 -7.91 -16.20 0.38
C ARG A 102 -8.84 -15.67 -0.72
N GLY A 103 -8.89 -14.36 -0.93
CA GLY A 103 -9.63 -13.75 -2.03
C GLY A 103 -9.10 -14.19 -3.40
N ALA A 104 -7.78 -14.27 -3.56
CA ALA A 104 -7.12 -14.78 -4.76
C ALA A 104 -7.49 -16.25 -5.02
N GLY A 105 -7.43 -17.10 -4.00
CA GLY A 105 -7.76 -18.53 -4.12
C GLY A 105 -9.20 -18.81 -4.56
N VAL A 106 -10.15 -17.90 -4.33
CA VAL A 106 -11.52 -18.00 -4.88
C VAL A 106 -11.54 -17.69 -6.39
N SER A 107 -10.64 -16.81 -6.84
CA SER A 107 -10.53 -16.42 -8.25
C SER A 107 -9.66 -17.37 -9.09
N THR A 108 -8.75 -18.14 -8.47
CA THR A 108 -7.86 -19.10 -9.14
C THR A 108 -8.53 -20.44 -9.44
N THR A 109 -9.82 -20.61 -9.14
CA THR A 109 -10.63 -21.77 -9.61
C THR A 109 -11.01 -21.66 -11.09
N LEU A 110 -10.16 -21.04 -11.91
CA LEU A 110 -10.13 -21.27 -13.35
C LEU A 110 -8.77 -21.84 -13.69
N PRO A 111 -8.68 -23.11 -14.12
CA PRO A 111 -7.43 -23.67 -14.58
C PRO A 111 -7.02 -22.87 -15.82
N PHE A 112 -5.94 -22.10 -15.73
CA PHE A 112 -5.23 -21.65 -16.92
C PHE A 112 -4.57 -22.88 -17.54
N ARG A 113 -5.38 -23.62 -18.30
CA ARG A 113 -4.96 -24.67 -19.22
C ARG A 113 -4.85 -24.04 -20.60
N ARG A 114 -3.65 -23.58 -20.95
CA ARG A 114 -2.92 -23.87 -22.20
C ARG A 114 -1.75 -22.91 -22.35
#